data_AF-A0A1L7N9L5-F1
#
_entry.id   AF-A0A1L7N9L5-F1
#
_cell.length_a   1.000
_cell.length_b   1.000
_cell.length_c   1.000
_cell.angle_alpha   90.00
_cell.angle_beta   90.00
_cell.angle_gamma   90.00
#
_symmetry.space_group_name_H-M   'P 1'
#
loop_
_entity.id
_entity.type
_entity.pdbx_description
1 polymer ?
#
loop_
_entity_poly.entity_id
_entity_poly.type
_entity_poly.pdbx_seq_one_letter_code
_entity_poly.pdbx_strand_id
1 'polypeptide(L)'
;MANPHLEYHLQLLNHLRTILVALGEAEQVPQESHGLFLERFDEMLTLLPQDPLESQYLGQDLLCQVVQRYPQIAHLVPRDLLWFFGGDCLHYMPDEELALYQQLEELRYEAGERGEPFDWHQHKQLLSLSGNSQNQ
;
A
#
# COMPACT_ATOMS: atom_id res chain seq x y z
N MET A 1 11.94 15.27 9.43
CA MET A 1 11.49 15.69 8.10
C MET A 1 10.37 14.74 7.72
N ALA A 2 9.13 15.24 7.62
CA ALA A 2 8.01 14.42 7.20
C ALA A 2 8.35 13.83 5.84
N ASN A 3 8.44 12.51 5.78
CA ASN A 3 8.84 11.79 4.59
C ASN A 3 7.69 11.98 3.59
N PRO A 4 7.85 12.66 2.43
CA PRO A 4 6.74 12.94 1.52
C PRO A 4 6.02 11.66 1.05
N HIS A 5 6.72 10.52 1.09
CA HIS A 5 6.14 9.20 0.93
C HIS A 5 5.09 8.87 2.01
N LEU A 6 5.32 9.20 3.28
CA LEU A 6 4.39 8.88 4.37
C LEU A 6 3.04 9.58 4.20
N GLU A 7 3.04 10.87 3.83
CA GLU A 7 1.80 11.62 3.59
C GLU A 7 0.99 11.01 2.44
N TYR A 8 1.66 10.60 1.37
CA TYR A 8 1.02 9.89 0.26
C TYR A 8 0.41 8.55 0.70
N HIS A 9 1.14 7.72 1.46
CA HIS A 9 0.60 6.46 1.97
C HIS A 9 -0.57 6.69 2.94
N LEU A 10 -0.53 7.73 3.77
CA LEU A 10 -1.65 8.10 4.64
C LEU A 10 -2.90 8.48 3.84
N GLN A 11 -2.76 9.19 2.72
CA GLN A 11 -3.88 9.48 1.83
C GLN A 11 -4.48 8.20 1.22
N LEU A 12 -3.63 7.28 0.78
CA LEU A 12 -4.06 5.97 0.25
C LEU A 12 -4.81 5.15 1.32
N LEU A 13 -4.30 5.13 2.55
CA LEU A 13 -4.95 4.44 3.67
C LEU A 13 -6.31 5.06 4.01
N ASN A 14 -6.41 6.40 4.01
CA ASN A 14 -7.70 7.08 4.21
C ASN A 14 -8.71 6.79 3.10
N HIS A 15 -8.24 6.68 1.86
CA HIS A 15 -9.09 6.27 0.74
C HIS A 15 -9.60 4.84 0.94
N LEU A 16 -8.70 3.91 1.29
CA LEU A 16 -9.06 2.52 1.58
C LEU A 16 -10.06 2.41 2.74
N ARG A 17 -9.85 3.18 3.82
CA ARG A 17 -10.80 3.28 4.94
C ARG A 17 -12.20 3.66 4.48
N THR A 18 -12.31 4.65 3.58
CA THR A 18 -13.61 5.10 3.06
C THR A 18 -14.32 3.99 2.28
N ILE A 19 -13.57 3.21 1.50
CA ILE A 19 -14.10 2.04 0.78
C ILE A 19 -14.57 0.98 1.78
N LEU A 20 -13.76 0.68 2.82
CA LEU A 20 -14.10 -0.30 3.84
C LEU A 20 -15.39 0.06 4.60
N VAL A 21 -15.58 1.32 4.97
CA VAL A 21 -16.81 1.80 5.61
C VAL A 21 -18.02 1.55 4.71
N ALA A 22 -17.92 1.92 3.43
CA ALA A 22 -19.01 1.70 2.47
C ALA A 22 -19.32 0.21 2.25
N LEU A 23 -18.29 -0.65 2.25
CA LEU A 23 -18.47 -2.10 2.17
C LEU A 23 -19.17 -2.68 3.40
N GLY A 24 -18.78 -2.24 4.60
CA GLY A 24 -19.40 -2.68 5.85
C GLY A 24 -20.91 -2.43 5.88
N GLU A 25 -21.35 -1.31 5.30
CA GLU A 25 -22.78 -1.01 5.14
C GLU A 25 -23.45 -1.88 4.07
N ALA A 26 -22.75 -2.22 2.98
CA ALA A 26 -23.30 -2.96 1.85
C ALA A 26 -23.37 -4.48 2.05
N GLU A 27 -22.40 -5.10 2.73
CA GLU A 27 -22.21 -6.56 2.76
C GLU A 27 -22.98 -7.30 3.87
N GLN A 28 -23.78 -6.60 4.68
CA GLN A 28 -24.47 -7.18 5.84
C GLN A 28 -23.54 -8.02 6.75
N VAL A 29 -22.27 -7.63 6.84
CA VAL A 29 -21.26 -8.27 7.70
C VAL A 29 -21.70 -8.08 9.17
N PRO A 30 -21.47 -9.05 10.08
CA PRO A 30 -21.69 -8.83 11.50
C PRO A 30 -20.95 -7.56 11.96
N GLN A 31 -21.75 -6.54 12.31
CA GLN A 31 -21.30 -5.17 12.56
C GLN A 31 -20.23 -5.09 13.66
N GLU A 32 -20.25 -6.02 14.63
CA GLU A 32 -19.27 -6.10 15.70
C GLU A 32 -17.84 -6.39 15.20
N SER A 33 -17.67 -7.34 14.26
CA SER A 33 -16.34 -7.67 13.75
C SER A 33 -15.80 -6.63 12.78
N HIS A 34 -16.68 -5.99 12.00
CA HIS A 34 -16.28 -4.92 11.09
C HIS A 34 -16.00 -3.60 11.83
N GLY A 35 -16.81 -3.26 12.83
CA GLY A 35 -16.61 -2.08 13.67
C GLY A 35 -15.25 -2.11 14.36
N LEU A 36 -14.92 -3.23 15.03
CA LEU A 36 -13.60 -3.42 15.67
C LEU A 36 -12.45 -3.32 14.65
N PHE A 37 -12.64 -3.83 13.44
CA PHE A 37 -11.63 -3.74 12.38
C PHE A 37 -11.39 -2.28 11.96
N LEU A 38 -12.44 -1.51 11.77
CA LEU A 38 -12.34 -0.09 11.44
C LEU A 38 -11.69 0.71 12.59
N GLU A 39 -12.01 0.42 13.84
CA GLU A 39 -11.38 1.06 15.00
C GLU A 39 -9.87 0.78 15.04
N ARG A 40 -9.45 -0.47 14.79
CA ARG A 40 -8.03 -0.83 14.69
C ARG A 40 -7.33 -0.15 13.52
N PHE A 41 -8.03 0.01 12.39
CA PHE A 41 -7.50 0.73 11.24
C PHE A 41 -7.31 2.23 11.53
N ASP A 42 -8.25 2.86 12.23
CA ASP A 42 -8.15 4.26 12.69
C ASP A 42 -7.02 4.47 13.71
N GLU A 43 -6.86 3.52 14.64
CA GLU A 43 -5.76 3.48 15.59
C GLU A 43 -4.40 3.40 14.86
N MET A 44 -4.26 2.49 13.91
CA MET A 44 -3.06 2.34 13.09
C MET A 44 -2.75 3.61 12.27
N LEU A 45 -3.76 4.25 11.67
CA LEU A 45 -3.60 5.53 10.96
C LEU A 45 -3.03 6.65 11.87
N THR A 46 -3.47 6.66 13.13
CA THR A 46 -3.02 7.65 14.12
C THR A 46 -1.62 7.34 14.66
N LEU A 47 -1.32 6.05 14.84
CA LEU A 47 -0.02 5.58 15.33
C LEU A 47 1.08 5.66 14.27
N LEU A 48 0.76 5.51 12.97
CA LEU A 48 1.73 5.49 11.88
C LEU A 48 2.75 6.65 11.91
N PRO A 49 2.34 7.92 12.10
CA PRO A 49 3.29 9.03 12.23
C PRO A 49 4.01 9.11 13.59
N GLN A 50 3.50 8.45 14.63
CA GLN A 50 4.05 8.48 16.00
C GLN A 50 5.09 7.37 16.22
N ASP A 51 4.70 6.13 15.91
CA ASP A 51 5.53 4.94 16.01
C ASP A 51 5.45 4.13 14.71
N PRO A 52 6.37 4.36 13.76
CA PRO A 52 6.33 3.72 12.45
C PRO A 52 6.61 2.22 12.51
N LEU A 53 7.28 1.73 13.57
CA LEU A 53 7.72 0.35 13.69
C LEU A 53 6.57 -0.54 14.17
N GLU A 54 5.87 -0.14 15.23
CA GLU A 54 4.67 -0.82 15.71
C GLU A 54 3.54 -0.75 14.65
N SER A 55 3.38 0.42 14.04
CA SER A 55 2.35 0.63 13.02
C SER A 55 2.60 -0.14 11.73
N GLN A 56 3.86 -0.47 11.40
CA GLN A 56 4.18 -1.34 10.27
C GLN A 56 3.61 -2.75 10.46
N TYR A 57 3.80 -3.35 11.63
CA TYR A 57 3.24 -4.68 11.93
C TYR A 57 1.72 -4.67 11.94
N LEU A 58 1.12 -3.66 12.58
CA LEU A 58 -0.33 -3.47 12.63
C LEU A 58 -0.92 -3.27 11.23
N GLY A 59 -0.31 -2.41 10.42
CA GLY A 59 -0.77 -2.14 9.06
C GLY A 59 -0.61 -3.34 8.13
N GLN A 60 0.46 -4.12 8.26
CA GLN A 60 0.66 -5.36 7.52
C GLN A 60 -0.45 -6.37 7.83
N ASP A 61 -0.72 -6.64 9.10
CA ASP A 61 -1.77 -7.56 9.53
C ASP A 61 -3.15 -7.10 9.04
N LEU A 62 -3.46 -5.81 9.21
CA LEU A 62 -4.71 -5.21 8.73
C LEU A 62 -4.86 -5.33 7.20
N LEU A 63 -3.82 -5.02 6.43
CA LEU A 63 -3.87 -5.09 4.96
C LEU A 63 -4.05 -6.53 4.48
N CYS A 64 -3.34 -7.50 5.06
CA CYS A 64 -3.55 -8.91 4.77
C CYS A 64 -4.99 -9.34 5.08
N GLN A 65 -5.52 -8.92 6.23
CA GLN A 65 -6.92 -9.18 6.59
C GLN A 65 -7.91 -8.52 5.60
N VAL A 66 -7.66 -7.28 5.13
CA VAL A 66 -8.50 -6.64 4.11
C VAL A 66 -8.55 -7.49 2.85
N VAL A 67 -7.40 -7.91 2.33
CA VAL A 67 -7.33 -8.66 1.07
C VAL A 67 -8.00 -10.03 1.21
N GLN A 68 -7.82 -10.71 2.34
CA GLN A 68 -8.42 -12.02 2.61
C GLN A 68 -9.93 -11.92 2.85
N ARG A 69 -10.38 -10.93 3.63
CA ARG A 69 -11.80 -10.76 4.01
C ARG A 69 -12.62 -10.15 2.89
N TYR A 70 -12.03 -9.24 2.12
CA TYR A 70 -12.70 -8.49 1.06
C TYR A 70 -11.99 -8.67 -0.30
N PRO A 71 -12.00 -9.88 -0.88
CA PRO A 71 -11.34 -10.15 -2.15
C PRO A 71 -11.86 -9.25 -3.29
N GLN A 72 -13.12 -8.80 -3.22
CA GLN A 72 -13.66 -7.84 -4.19
C GLN A 72 -12.94 -6.49 -4.22
N ILE A 73 -12.32 -6.04 -3.12
CA ILE A 73 -11.56 -4.78 -3.09
C ILE A 73 -10.06 -5.00 -3.03
N ALA A 74 -9.59 -6.25 -3.09
CA ALA A 74 -8.16 -6.57 -3.19
C ALA A 74 -7.48 -5.85 -4.36
N HIS A 75 -8.19 -5.65 -5.47
CA HIS A 75 -7.71 -4.89 -6.62
C HIS A 75 -7.73 -3.37 -6.41
N LEU A 76 -8.52 -2.87 -5.46
CA LEU A 76 -8.55 -1.46 -5.05
C LEU A 76 -7.46 -1.14 -4.02
N VAL A 77 -6.88 -2.15 -3.37
CA VAL A 77 -5.75 -1.95 -2.45
C VAL A 77 -4.54 -1.49 -3.27
N PRO A 78 -4.04 -0.27 -3.06
CA PRO A 78 -2.94 0.26 -3.83
C PRO A 78 -1.65 -0.51 -3.51
N ARG A 79 -0.96 -0.94 -4.56
CA ARG A 79 0.28 -1.73 -4.48
C ARG A 79 1.40 -1.02 -3.74
N ASP A 80 1.40 0.32 -3.77
CA ASP A 80 2.33 1.12 -3.00
C ASP A 80 2.21 0.84 -1.50
N LEU A 81 1.00 0.55 -0.97
CA LEU A 81 0.84 0.14 0.42
C LEU A 81 1.39 -1.25 0.68
N LEU A 82 1.14 -2.21 -0.22
CA LEU A 82 1.67 -3.58 -0.07
C LEU A 82 3.20 -3.56 -0.04
N TRP A 83 3.81 -2.75 -0.90
CA TRP A 83 5.26 -2.53 -0.90
C TRP A 83 5.73 -1.81 0.38
N PHE A 84 5.02 -0.77 0.81
CA PHE A 84 5.37 0.03 1.99
C PHE A 84 5.35 -0.78 3.30
N PHE A 85 4.34 -1.63 3.50
CA PHE A 85 4.27 -2.51 4.68
C PHE A 85 5.16 -3.74 4.53
N GLY A 86 5.37 -4.22 3.31
CA GLY A 86 6.25 -5.34 3.02
C GLY A 86 5.81 -6.66 3.68
N GLY A 87 6.76 -7.60 3.76
CA GLY A 87 6.59 -8.93 4.36
C GLY A 87 5.41 -9.70 3.78
N ASP A 88 4.39 -10.01 4.59
CA ASP A 88 3.25 -10.84 4.15
C ASP A 88 2.39 -10.16 3.07
N CYS A 89 2.35 -8.82 3.06
CA CYS A 89 1.66 -8.06 2.03
C CYS A 89 2.25 -8.27 0.62
N LEU A 90 3.54 -8.62 0.53
CA LEU A 90 4.21 -8.90 -0.75
C LEU A 90 3.70 -10.18 -1.40
N HIS A 91 3.15 -11.13 -0.63
CA HIS A 91 2.56 -12.35 -1.18
C HIS A 91 1.32 -12.10 -2.06
N TYR A 92 0.67 -10.94 -1.89
CA TYR A 92 -0.47 -10.53 -2.72
C TYR A 92 -0.03 -9.77 -3.98
N MET A 93 1.28 -9.59 -4.17
CA MET A 93 1.87 -8.92 -5.32
C MET A 93 2.49 -9.98 -6.26
N PRO A 94 2.16 -9.99 -7.56
CA PRO A 94 2.80 -10.90 -8.50
C PRO A 94 4.27 -10.56 -8.70
N ASP A 95 5.08 -11.54 -9.12
CA ASP A 95 6.52 -11.38 -9.34
C ASP A 95 6.86 -10.22 -10.30
N GLU A 96 6.03 -9.98 -11.32
CA GLU A 96 6.21 -8.87 -12.26
C GLU A 96 6.14 -7.50 -11.59
N GLU A 97 5.21 -7.34 -10.64
CA GLU A 97 5.10 -6.11 -9.86
C GLU A 97 6.26 -5.99 -8.87
N LEU A 98 6.64 -7.07 -8.19
CA LEU A 98 7.81 -7.09 -7.31
C LEU A 98 9.08 -6.68 -8.06
N ALA A 99 9.29 -7.18 -9.27
CA ALA A 99 10.42 -6.82 -10.12
C ALA A 99 10.41 -5.33 -10.49
N LEU A 100 9.22 -4.78 -10.82
CA LEU A 100 9.06 -3.36 -11.12
C LEU A 100 9.43 -2.49 -9.90
N TYR A 101 8.94 -2.85 -8.71
CA TYR A 101 9.24 -2.13 -7.47
C TYR A 101 10.72 -2.23 -7.06
N GLN A 102 11.33 -3.40 -7.22
CA GLN A 102 12.78 -3.57 -7.01
C GLN A 102 13.58 -2.65 -7.93
N GLN A 103 13.26 -2.65 -9.22
CA GLN A 103 13.94 -1.79 -10.20
C GLN A 103 13.74 -0.29 -9.90
N LEU A 104 12.56 0.12 -9.40
CA LEU A 104 12.34 1.48 -8.94
C LEU A 104 13.26 1.87 -7.78
N GLU A 105 13.44 0.98 -6.82
CA GLU A 105 14.35 1.22 -5.69
C GLU A 105 15.80 1.32 -6.15
N GLU A 106 16.23 0.46 -7.06
CA GLU A 106 17.58 0.53 -7.66
C GLU A 106 17.80 1.87 -8.35
N LEU A 107 16.88 2.29 -9.23
CA LEU A 107 16.98 3.58 -9.92
C LEU A 107 16.97 4.76 -8.93
N ARG A 108 16.14 4.68 -7.87
CA ARG A 108 16.11 5.69 -6.81
C ARG A 108 17.45 5.78 -6.09
N TYR A 109 18.04 4.64 -5.77
CA TYR A 109 19.33 4.57 -5.10
C TYR A 109 20.44 5.14 -6.01
N GLU A 110 20.48 4.74 -7.28
CA GLU A 110 21.42 5.27 -8.27
C GLU A 110 21.29 6.78 -8.47
N ALA A 111 20.05 7.29 -8.59
CA ALA A 111 19.80 8.73 -8.70
C ALA A 111 20.24 9.48 -7.44
N GLY A 112 20.02 8.89 -6.25
CA GLY A 112 20.50 9.41 -4.98
C GLY A 112 22.03 9.52 -4.90
N GLU A 113 22.73 8.47 -5.33
CA GLU A 113 24.20 8.45 -5.42
C GLU A 113 24.74 9.46 -6.43
N ARG A 114 23.99 9.70 -7.52
CA ARG A 114 24.32 10.68 -8.57
C ARG A 114 23.90 12.12 -8.22
N GLY A 115 23.11 12.30 -7.16
CA GLY A 115 22.55 13.59 -6.77
C GLY A 115 21.49 14.14 -7.74
N GLU A 116 20.84 13.28 -8.51
CA GLU A 116 19.80 13.65 -9.47
C GLU A 116 18.41 13.59 -8.82
N PRO A 117 17.47 14.49 -9.21
CA PRO A 117 16.10 14.40 -8.72
C PRO A 117 15.43 13.13 -9.24
N PHE A 118 14.94 12.30 -8.32
CA PHE A 118 14.24 11.06 -8.65
C PHE A 118 12.73 11.21 -8.44
N ASP A 119 11.97 11.13 -9.52
CA ASP A 119 10.51 11.12 -9.48
C ASP A 119 9.98 9.68 -9.50
N TRP A 120 9.51 9.21 -8.34
CA TRP A 120 9.01 7.83 -8.17
C TRP A 120 7.83 7.51 -9.07
N HIS A 121 6.84 8.41 -9.16
CA HIS A 121 5.64 8.17 -9.96
C HIS A 121 5.95 8.17 -11.46
N GLN A 122 6.82 9.08 -11.90
CA GLN A 122 7.24 9.13 -13.30
C GLN A 122 7.97 7.85 -13.72
N HIS A 123 8.95 7.39 -12.94
CA HIS A 123 9.69 6.17 -13.23
C HIS A 123 8.78 4.94 -13.17
N LYS A 124 7.87 4.88 -12.19
CA LYS A 124 6.89 3.79 -12.08
C LYS A 124 6.03 3.68 -13.33
N GLN A 125 5.52 4.81 -13.82
CA GLN A 125 4.73 4.85 -15.04
C GLN A 125 5.55 4.39 -16.26
N LEU A 126 6.80 4.86 -16.39
CA LEU A 126 7.70 4.43 -17.47
C LEU A 126 7.94 2.91 -17.45
N LEU A 127 8.28 2.34 -16.30
CA LEU A 127 8.52 0.91 -16.15
C LEU A 127 7.27 0.08 -16.42
N SER A 128 6.10 0.54 -15.97
CA SER A 128 4.82 -0.13 -16.25
C SER A 128 4.47 -0.15 -17.74
N LEU A 129 4.84 0.91 -18.48
CA LEU A 129 4.65 1.00 -19.93
C LEU A 129 5.66 0.12 -20.68
N SER A 130 6.91 0.07 -20.22
CA SER A 130 7.97 -0.74 -20.81
C SER A 130 7.73 -2.24 -20.63
N GLY A 131 7.25 -2.68 -19.46
CA GLY A 131 6.88 -4.08 -19.21
C GLY A 131 5.73 -4.56 -20.09
N ASN A 132 4.78 -3.68 -20.39
CA ASN A 132 3.64 -4.01 -21.26
C ASN A 132 4.00 -4.02 -22.77
N SER A 133 5.11 -3.40 -23.16
CA SER A 133 5.54 -3.26 -24.57
C SER A 133 6.32 -4.46 -25.13
N GLN A 134 6.67 -5.45 -24.30
CA GLN A 134 7.33 -6.69 -24.75
C GLN A 134 6.36 -7.80 -25.19
N ASN A 135 5.05 -7.55 -25.18
CA ASN A 135 4.01 -8.50 -25.60
C ASN A 135 3.34 -8.10 -26.94
N GLN A 136 4.13 -7.79 -27.97
CA GLN A 136 3.60 -7.68 -29.33
C GLN A 136 4.52 -8.34 -30.38
#